data_AF-A0A382VY64-F1
#
_entry.id   AF-A0A382VY64-F1
#
_cell.length_a   1.000
_cell.length_b   1.000
_cell.length_c   1.000
_cell.angle_alpha   90.00
_cell.angle_beta   90.00
_cell.angle_gamma   90.00
#
_symmetry.space_group_name_H-M   'P 1'
#
loop_
_entity.id
_entity.type
_entity.pdbx_description
1 polymer ?
#
loop_
_entity_poly.entity_id
_entity_poly.type
_entity_poly.pdbx_seq_one_letter_code
_entity_poly.pdbx_strand_id
1 'polypeptide(L)' 'IEKMKKRPLPFPCIVLKHPEEITNKFSGEKVMLEPDAVAVYDTIKGAEIVRNDDHLRKGLDWFIKYEPEAYMKLLD' A
#
# COMPACT_ATOMS: atom_id res chain seq x y z
N ILE A 1 7.07 -23.25 -0.16
CA ILE A 1 6.57 -21.91 0.22
C ILE A 1 7.52 -20.93 -0.44
N GLU A 2 7.08 -20.34 -1.54
CA GLU A 2 7.87 -19.40 -2.32
C GLU A 2 8.21 -18.20 -1.43
N LYS A 3 9.50 -17.94 -1.21
CA LYS A 3 9.92 -16.81 -0.39
C LYS A 3 9.55 -15.55 -1.18
N MET A 4 8.50 -14.84 -0.74
CA MET A 4 8.20 -13.49 -1.24
C MET A 4 9.50 -12.68 -1.22
N LYS A 5 9.92 -12.16 -2.38
CA LYS A 5 11.05 -11.24 -2.46
C LYS A 5 10.71 -10.02 -1.61
N LYS A 6 11.43 -9.83 -0.50
CA LYS A 6 11.26 -8.65 0.36
C LYS A 6 11.56 -7.39 -0.46
N ARG A 7 10.53 -6.61 -0.74
CA ARG A 7 10.65 -5.28 -1.36
C ARG A 7 11.20 -4.30 -0.32
N PRO A 8 12.04 -3.33 -0.70
CA PRO A 8 12.49 -2.30 0.23
C PRO A 8 11.29 -1.43 0.60
N LEU A 9 11.01 -1.28 1.89
CA LEU A 9 9.90 -0.46 2.37
C LEU A 9 10.25 1.04 2.32
N PRO A 10 9.30 1.92 2.01
CA PRO A 10 9.55 3.36 1.87
C PRO A 10 9.77 4.08 3.20
N PHE A 11 9.32 3.47 4.30
CA PHE A 11 9.41 3.97 5.67
C PHE A 11 9.28 2.80 6.66
N PRO A 12 9.60 3.01 7.96
CA PRO A 12 9.31 2.02 9.00
C PRO A 12 7.79 1.82 9.14
N CYS A 13 7.31 0.63 8.79
CA CYS A 13 5.92 0.20 9.02
C CYS A 13 5.88 -1.26 9.49
N ILE A 14 4.75 -1.66 10.10
CA ILE A 14 4.54 -3.03 10.57
C ILE A 14 3.93 -3.84 9.43
N VAL A 15 4.65 -4.87 8.99
CA VAL A 15 4.18 -5.81 7.97
C VAL A 15 3.59 -7.04 8.67
N LEU A 16 2.31 -7.30 8.43
CA LEU A 16 1.61 -8.48 8.94
C LEU A 16 1.89 -9.71 8.05
N LYS A 17 1.19 -10.82 8.29
CA LYS A 17 1.52 -12.12 7.70
C LYS A 17 0.70 -12.50 6.47
N HIS A 18 -0.46 -11.89 6.29
CA HIS A 18 -1.45 -12.36 5.33
C HIS A 18 -1.78 -11.29 4.30
N PRO A 19 -2.03 -11.68 3.05
CA PRO A 19 -2.57 -10.76 2.05
C PRO A 19 -4.00 -10.37 2.44
N GLU A 20 -4.44 -9.21 1.96
CA GLU A 20 -5.77 -8.68 2.24
C GLU A 20 -6.45 -8.16 0.96
N GLU A 21 -7.75 -8.39 0.83
CA GLU A 21 -8.56 -7.81 -0.25
C GLU A 21 -9.03 -6.42 0.15
N ILE A 22 -8.53 -5.39 -0.53
CA ILE A 22 -8.91 -4.00 -0.31
C ILE A 22 -9.95 -3.59 -1.34
N THR A 23 -11.02 -2.95 -0.87
CA THR A 23 -12.09 -2.40 -1.72
C THR A 23 -12.00 -0.88 -1.79
N ASN A 24 -11.94 -0.30 -2.99
CA ASN A 24 -12.06 1.14 -3.17
C ASN A 24 -13.48 1.57 -2.80
N LYS A 25 -13.60 2.46 -1.80
CA LYS A 25 -14.89 2.94 -1.29
C LYS A 25 -15.68 3.81 -2.28
N PHE A 26 -15.05 4.34 -3.32
CA PHE A 26 -15.66 5.21 -4.32
C PHE A 26 -16.06 4.43 -5.58
N SER A 27 -15.17 3.59 -6.13
CA SER A 27 -15.45 2.83 -7.35
C SER A 27 -16.04 1.43 -7.09
N GLY A 28 -15.83 0.87 -5.89
CA GLY A 28 -16.18 -0.51 -5.56
C GLY A 28 -15.20 -1.55 -6.10
N GLU A 29 -14.13 -1.15 -6.79
CA GLU A 29 -13.10 -2.07 -7.28
C GLU A 29 -12.36 -2.74 -6.13
N LYS A 30 -11.90 -3.97 -6.38
CA LYS A 30 -11.22 -4.82 -5.40
C LYS A 30 -9.83 -5.20 -5.87
N VAL A 31 -8.86 -5.16 -4.97
CA VAL A 31 -7.48 -5.57 -5.22
C VAL A 31 -6.98 -6.42 -4.06
N MET A 32 -6.40 -7.58 -4.37
CA MET A 32 -5.68 -8.38 -3.39
C MET A 32 -4.26 -7.81 -3.23
N LEU A 33 -3.91 -7.35 -2.04
CA LEU A 33 -2.58 -6.84 -1.72
C LEU A 33 -1.79 -7.87 -0.92
N GLU A 34 -0.52 -8.03 -1.27
CA GLU A 34 0.44 -8.78 -0.46
C GLU A 34 0.74 -8.04 0.87
N PRO A 35 1.17 -8.75 1.93
CA PRO A 35 1.29 -8.16 3.27
C PRO A 35 2.11 -6.86 3.38
N ASP A 36 3.17 -6.70 2.59
CA ASP A 36 3.98 -5.48 2.57
C ASP A 36 3.26 -4.32 1.85
N ALA A 37 2.51 -4.60 0.79
CA ALA A 37 1.67 -3.59 0.14
C ALA A 37 0.49 -3.16 1.04
N VAL A 38 -0.10 -4.08 1.81
CA VAL A 38 -1.10 -3.74 2.85
C VAL A 38 -0.52 -2.74 3.84
N ALA A 39 0.68 -3.03 4.38
CA ALA A 39 1.33 -2.15 5.35
C ALA A 39 1.65 -0.75 4.79
N VAL A 40 2.04 -0.65 3.52
CA VAL A 40 2.29 0.65 2.86
C VAL A 40 0.95 1.37 2.62
N TYR A 41 -0.10 0.68 2.16
CA TYR A 41 -1.43 1.25 1.96
C TYR A 41 -2.02 1.83 3.24
N ASP A 42 -1.99 1.08 4.34
CA ASP A 42 -2.50 1.54 5.63
C ASP A 42 -1.73 2.75 6.13
N THR A 43 -0.41 2.78 5.93
CA THR A 43 0.41 3.93 6.31
C THR A 43 0.08 5.16 5.46
N ILE A 44 -0.20 4.99 4.17
CA ILE A 44 -0.68 6.09 3.30
C ILE A 44 -2.00 6.65 3.83
N LYS A 45 -2.98 5.79 4.14
CA LYS A 45 -4.28 6.24 4.67
C LYS A 45 -4.16 6.90 6.03
N GLY A 46 -3.29 6.41 6.91
CA GLY A 46 -2.95 7.09 8.16
C GLY A 46 -2.30 8.45 7.91
N ALA A 47 -1.37 8.53 6.97
CA ALA A 47 -0.67 9.76 6.60
C ALA A 47 -1.61 10.84 6.03
N GLU A 48 -2.60 10.47 5.22
CA GLU A 48 -3.66 11.38 4.73
C GLU A 48 -4.41 12.04 5.90
N ILE A 49 -4.78 11.26 6.93
CA ILE A 49 -5.55 11.74 8.09
C ILE A 49 -4.75 12.72 8.93
N VAL A 50 -3.48 12.41 9.20
CA VAL A 50 -2.61 13.22 10.06
C VAL A 50 -1.81 14.28 9.30
N ARG A 51 -2.02 14.41 7.99
CA ARG A 51 -1.27 15.32 7.09
C ARG A 51 0.24 15.13 7.14
N ASN A 52 0.69 13.87 7.11
CA ASN A 52 2.10 13.53 6.98
C ASN A 52 2.48 13.40 5.51
N ASP A 53 2.80 14.54 4.90
CA ASP A 53 3.09 14.63 3.46
C ASP A 53 4.31 13.79 3.02
N ASP A 54 5.29 13.58 3.91
CA ASP A 54 6.49 12.80 3.60
C ASP A 54 6.15 11.30 3.44
N HIS A 55 5.39 10.74 4.39
CA HIS A 55 4.95 9.34 4.29
C HIS A 55 3.96 9.16 3.15
N LEU A 56 3.05 10.11 2.94
CA LEU A 56 2.12 10.09 1.82
C LEU A 56 2.87 9.99 0.50
N ARG A 57 3.79 10.93 0.22
CA ARG A 57 4.55 10.95 -1.03
C ARG A 57 5.40 9.70 -1.23
N LYS A 58 6.16 9.28 -0.21
CA LYS A 58 7.00 8.08 -0.29
C LYS A 58 6.18 6.80 -0.50
N GLY A 59 5.00 6.73 0.10
CA GLY A 59 4.08 5.62 -0.09
C GLY A 59 3.51 5.56 -1.50
N LEU A 60 3.04 6.71 -2.04
CA LEU A 60 2.56 6.81 -3.42
C LEU A 60 3.66 6.45 -4.44
N ASP A 61 4.87 7.01 -4.28
CA ASP A 61 6.03 6.70 -5.12
C ASP A 61 6.36 5.19 -5.10
N TRP A 62 6.21 4.55 -3.93
CA TRP A 62 6.42 3.11 -3.78
C TRP A 62 5.35 2.29 -4.50
N PHE A 63 4.08 2.68 -4.37
CA PHE A 63 2.96 2.02 -5.05
C PHE A 63 3.09 2.14 -6.57
N ILE A 64 3.41 3.32 -7.10
CA ILE A 64 3.66 3.54 -8.54
C ILE A 64 4.74 2.59 -9.05
N LYS A 65 5.80 2.35 -8.26
CA LYS A 65 6.93 1.51 -8.66
C LYS A 65 6.66 0.00 -8.56
N TYR A 66 6.02 -0.45 -7.49
CA TYR A 66 5.93 -1.88 -7.15
C TYR A 66 4.52 -2.47 -7.27
N GLU A 67 3.48 -1.64 -7.29
CA GLU A 67 2.07 -2.02 -7.32
C GLU A 67 1.26 -1.08 -8.23
N PRO A 68 1.67 -0.85 -9.50
CA PRO A 68 1.09 0.19 -10.35
C PRO A 68 -0.41 -0.01 -10.62
N GLU A 69 -0.87 -1.25 -10.73
CA GLU A 69 -2.31 -1.53 -10.91
C GLU A 69 -3.12 -1.19 -9.66
N ALA A 70 -2.59 -1.51 -8.47
CA ALA A 70 -3.25 -1.18 -7.22
C ALA A 70 -3.24 0.33 -6.96
N TYR A 71 -2.18 1.04 -7.36
CA TYR A 71 -2.13 2.49 -7.32
C TYR A 71 -3.32 3.11 -8.07
N MET A 72 -3.50 2.73 -9.34
CA MET A 72 -4.59 3.28 -10.17
C MET A 72 -5.99 2.93 -9.64
N LYS A 73 -6.14 1.77 -8.98
CA LYS A 73 -7.44 1.32 -8.47
C LYS A 73 -7.78 1.85 -7.08
N LEU A 74 -6.79 2.17 -6.25
CA LEU A 74 -6.99 2.46 -4.82
C LEU A 74 -6.56 3.86 -4.39
N LEU A 75 -5.61 4.49 -5.08
CA LEU A 75 -4.86 5.65 -4.60
C LEU A 75 -4.82 6.85 -5.56
N ASP A 76 -5.17 6.66 -6.84
CA ASP A 76 -5.41 7.75 -7.80
C ASP A 76 -6.81 8.37 -7.59
#